data_AF-A0A3P3VWF5-F1
#
_entry.id   AF-A0A3P3VWF5-F1
#
_cell.length_a   1.000
_cell.length_b   1.000
_cell.length_c   1.000
_cell.angle_alpha   90.00
_cell.angle_beta   90.00
_cell.angle_gamma   90.00
#
_symmetry.space_group_name_H-M   'P 1'
#
loop_
_entity.id
_entity.type
_entity.pdbx_description
1 polymer ?
#
loop_
_entity_poly.entity_id
_entity_poly.type
_entity_poly.pdbx_seq_one_letter_code
_entity_poly.pdbx_strand_id
1 'polypeptide(L)'
;MRNRAAPATKCERLYARSTPTRVDRVTPSRLLRIISVVEACTWAALLFGMAAKYGFAPELGDTLVAFAGSAHGVAFIAYLFFGLVIAVAGRWPWHVMLLGGLSAIPPFATLLFDWWVERRGLVPASWHDDSPRAWREAPVLAKLRGVVDWTFAHPITLICIGIAAFLFILTPAIGR
;
A
#
# COMPACT_ATOMS: atom_id res chain seq x y z
N MET A 1 28.56 49.39 17.14
CA MET A 1 27.62 49.58 16.02
C MET A 1 26.72 48.35 15.93
N ARG A 2 25.44 48.48 16.31
CA ARG A 2 24.49 47.35 16.41
C ARG A 2 23.84 47.13 15.04
N ASN A 3 24.29 46.13 14.31
CA ASN A 3 23.76 45.79 12.98
C ASN A 3 22.35 45.19 13.15
N ARG A 4 21.30 46.02 13.07
CA ARG A 4 19.91 45.54 13.03
C ARG A 4 19.64 45.05 11.61
N ALA A 5 19.68 43.73 11.42
CA ALA A 5 19.12 43.10 10.23
C ALA A 5 17.66 43.55 10.06
N ALA A 6 17.29 43.96 8.85
CA ALA A 6 15.91 44.35 8.52
C ALA A 6 14.96 43.17 8.75
N PRO A 7 13.71 43.40 9.23
CA PRO A 7 12.76 42.33 9.41
C PRO A 7 12.34 41.76 8.05
N ALA A 8 12.54 40.45 7.85
CA ALA A 8 12.14 39.74 6.64
C ALA A 8 10.69 40.10 6.24
N THR A 9 10.47 40.32 4.95
CA THR A 9 9.16 40.70 4.41
C THR A 9 8.13 39.57 4.58
N LYS A 10 6.83 39.88 4.47
CA LYS A 10 5.77 38.85 4.49
C LYS A 10 6.00 37.79 3.40
N CYS A 11 6.47 38.21 2.22
CA CYS A 11 6.78 37.31 1.11
C CYS A 11 7.97 36.40 1.42
N GLU A 12 9.07 36.91 1.99
CA GLU A 12 10.19 36.06 2.45
C GLU A 12 9.76 35.08 3.54
N ARG A 13 8.88 35.49 4.46
CA ARG A 13 8.31 34.61 5.50
C ARG A 13 7.33 33.57 4.96
N LEU A 14 6.74 33.79 3.78
CA LEU A 14 5.87 32.83 3.11
C LEU A 14 6.70 31.87 2.26
N TYR A 15 7.71 32.38 1.56
CA TYR A 15 8.63 31.60 0.73
C TYR A 15 9.55 30.69 1.57
N ALA A 16 10.07 31.18 2.70
CA ALA A 16 10.83 30.35 3.65
C ALA A 16 9.97 29.26 4.33
N ARG A 17 8.63 29.40 4.26
CA ARG A 17 7.67 28.42 4.79
C ARG A 17 7.25 27.39 3.75
N SER A 18 7.38 27.70 2.46
CA SER A 18 7.24 26.74 1.38
C SER A 18 8.54 25.95 1.24
N THR A 19 8.81 25.06 2.20
CA THR A 19 9.74 23.96 1.95
C THR A 19 9.16 23.18 0.77
N PRO A 20 9.84 23.05 -0.37
CA PRO A 20 9.34 22.23 -1.46
C PRO A 20 9.12 20.83 -0.89
N THR A 21 7.86 20.38 -0.86
CA THR A 21 7.55 18.99 -0.54
C THR A 21 8.37 18.14 -1.50
N ARG A 22 9.19 17.24 -0.96
CA ARG A 22 9.91 16.28 -1.80
C ARG A 22 8.86 15.60 -2.67
N VAL A 23 8.97 15.75 -3.99
CA VAL A 23 8.05 15.11 -4.93
C VAL A 23 8.39 13.64 -4.96
N ASP A 24 7.61 12.84 -4.24
CA ASP A 24 7.78 11.39 -4.24
C ASP A 24 7.36 10.84 -5.61
N ARG A 25 8.24 10.05 -6.25
CA ARG A 25 7.91 9.40 -7.54
C ARG A 25 6.69 8.48 -7.44
N VAL A 26 6.48 7.89 -6.26
CA VAL A 26 5.34 7.06 -5.92
C VAL A 26 4.74 7.67 -4.66
N THR A 27 3.50 8.12 -4.69
CA THR A 27 2.82 8.65 -3.50
C THR A 27 2.12 7.53 -2.73
N PRO A 28 1.84 7.71 -1.42
CA PRO A 28 1.08 6.75 -0.62
C PRO A 28 -0.28 6.38 -1.23
N SER A 29 -1.07 7.37 -1.64
CA SER A 29 -2.37 7.15 -2.31
C SER A 29 -2.23 6.35 -3.59
N ARG A 30 -1.19 6.63 -4.40
CA ARG A 30 -0.97 5.88 -5.65
C ARG A 30 -0.59 4.44 -5.38
N LEU A 31 0.25 4.19 -4.37
CA LEU A 31 0.62 2.83 -3.98
C LEU A 31 -0.61 2.06 -3.48
N LEU A 32 -1.40 2.65 -2.57
CA LEU A 32 -2.63 2.02 -2.05
C LEU A 32 -3.61 1.68 -3.18
N ARG A 33 -3.83 2.61 -4.11
CA ARG A 33 -4.68 2.40 -5.27
C ARG A 33 -4.18 1.23 -6.13
N ILE A 34 -2.88 1.19 -6.44
CA ILE A 34 -2.30 0.12 -7.27
C ILE A 34 -2.48 -1.24 -6.59
N ILE A 35 -2.09 -1.38 -5.33
CA ILE A 35 -2.18 -2.67 -4.62
C ILE A 35 -3.64 -3.14 -4.47
N SER A 36 -4.58 -2.21 -4.22
CA SER A 36 -6.01 -2.53 -4.10
C SER A 36 -6.59 -2.98 -5.43
N VAL A 37 -6.20 -2.34 -6.54
CA VAL A 37 -6.63 -2.74 -7.90
C VAL A 37 -6.03 -4.10 -8.28
N VAL A 38 -4.75 -4.33 -8.00
CA VAL A 38 -4.10 -5.62 -8.29
C VAL A 38 -4.80 -6.74 -7.52
N GLU A 39 -5.05 -6.54 -6.22
CA GLU A 39 -5.77 -7.51 -5.39
C GLU A 39 -7.17 -7.78 -5.96
N ALA A 40 -7.95 -6.74 -6.28
CA ALA A 40 -9.28 -6.89 -6.85
C ALA A 40 -9.28 -7.60 -8.21
N CYS A 41 -8.31 -7.31 -9.07
CA CYS A 41 -8.16 -7.99 -10.36
C CYS A 41 -7.82 -9.47 -10.18
N THR A 42 -6.93 -9.81 -9.24
CA THR A 42 -6.63 -11.22 -8.94
C THR A 42 -7.82 -11.98 -8.35
N TRP A 43 -8.64 -11.31 -7.54
CA TRP A 43 -9.92 -11.84 -7.04
C TRP A 43 -10.89 -12.13 -8.19
N ALA A 44 -11.04 -11.18 -9.12
CA ALA A 44 -11.88 -11.36 -10.31
C ALA A 44 -11.39 -12.52 -11.20
N ALA A 45 -10.08 -12.66 -11.38
CA ALA A 45 -9.49 -13.76 -12.12
C ALA A 45 -9.75 -15.12 -11.42
N LEU A 46 -9.72 -15.16 -10.09
CA LEU A 46 -10.03 -16.36 -9.32
C LEU A 46 -11.51 -16.77 -9.48
N LEU A 47 -12.43 -15.81 -9.39
CA LEU A 47 -13.85 -16.05 -9.67
C LEU A 47 -14.08 -16.55 -11.10
N PHE A 48 -13.39 -15.95 -12.06
CA PHE A 48 -13.46 -16.38 -13.45
C PHE A 48 -12.95 -17.82 -13.62
N GLY A 49 -11.83 -18.17 -12.99
CA GLY A 49 -11.31 -19.54 -12.97
C GLY A 49 -12.31 -20.54 -12.38
N MET A 50 -12.96 -20.18 -11.26
CA MET A 50 -14.00 -21.00 -10.65
C MET A 50 -15.21 -21.17 -11.57
N ALA A 51 -15.67 -20.10 -12.22
CA ALA A 51 -16.76 -20.16 -13.19
C ALA A 51 -16.42 -21.05 -14.40
N ALA A 52 -15.17 -20.99 -14.90
CA ALA A 52 -14.70 -21.86 -15.97
C ALA A 52 -14.66 -23.33 -15.53
N LYS A 53 -14.11 -23.59 -14.35
CA LYS A 53 -13.96 -24.93 -13.75
C LYS A 53 -15.30 -25.65 -13.60
N TYR A 54 -16.30 -24.97 -13.07
CA TYR A 54 -17.62 -25.56 -12.81
C TYR A 54 -18.63 -25.37 -13.93
N GLY A 55 -18.32 -24.54 -14.93
CA GLY A 55 -19.26 -24.16 -15.98
C GLY A 55 -18.98 -24.85 -17.32
N PHE A 56 -17.94 -24.39 -18.02
CA PHE A 56 -17.81 -24.60 -19.47
C PHE A 56 -16.45 -25.13 -19.92
N ALA A 57 -15.43 -25.12 -19.07
CA ALA A 57 -14.10 -25.62 -19.42
C ALA A 57 -13.35 -26.14 -18.17
N PRO A 58 -13.69 -27.35 -17.67
CA PRO A 58 -13.15 -27.86 -16.40
C PRO A 58 -11.62 -27.95 -16.36
N GLU A 59 -10.99 -28.54 -17.39
CA GLU A 59 -9.53 -28.70 -17.47
C GLU A 59 -8.79 -27.36 -17.50
N LEU A 60 -9.31 -26.39 -18.26
CA LEU A 60 -8.77 -25.03 -18.29
C LEU A 60 -9.02 -24.33 -16.95
N GLY A 61 -10.20 -24.52 -16.36
CA GLY A 61 -10.61 -23.95 -15.09
C GLY A 61 -9.71 -24.37 -13.94
N ASP A 62 -9.28 -25.63 -13.87
CA ASP A 62 -8.32 -26.09 -12.86
C ASP A 62 -6.99 -25.34 -12.96
N THR A 63 -6.46 -25.19 -14.17
CA THR A 63 -5.23 -24.43 -14.42
C THR A 63 -5.40 -22.94 -14.07
N LEU A 64 -6.54 -22.35 -14.45
CA LEU A 64 -6.86 -20.95 -14.16
C LEU A 64 -7.00 -20.70 -12.65
N VAL A 65 -7.66 -21.60 -11.92
CA VAL A 65 -7.80 -21.50 -10.46
C VAL A 65 -6.44 -21.64 -9.78
N ALA A 66 -5.58 -22.56 -10.23
CA ALA A 66 -4.23 -22.70 -9.68
C ALA A 66 -3.40 -21.41 -9.89
N PHE A 67 -3.42 -20.84 -11.09
CA PHE A 67 -2.68 -19.62 -11.40
C PHE A 67 -3.26 -18.39 -10.69
N ALA A 68 -4.58 -18.16 -10.83
CA ALA A 68 -5.25 -17.02 -10.23
C ALA A 68 -5.25 -17.09 -8.69
N GLY A 69 -5.38 -18.28 -8.11
CA GLY A 69 -5.30 -18.48 -6.66
C GLY A 69 -3.90 -18.18 -6.12
N SER A 70 -2.86 -18.63 -6.83
CA SER A 70 -1.46 -18.32 -6.47
C SER A 70 -1.17 -16.82 -6.59
N ALA A 71 -1.62 -16.19 -7.68
CA ALA A 71 -1.47 -14.75 -7.90
C ALA A 71 -2.22 -13.94 -6.83
N HIS A 72 -3.45 -14.34 -6.52
CA HIS A 72 -4.27 -13.71 -5.49
C HIS A 72 -3.65 -13.83 -4.10
N GLY A 73 -3.12 -14.99 -3.73
CA GLY A 73 -2.43 -15.16 -2.45
C GLY A 73 -1.24 -14.21 -2.28
N VAL A 74 -0.43 -14.01 -3.33
CA VAL A 74 0.67 -13.04 -3.30
C VAL A 74 0.17 -11.61 -3.25
N ALA A 75 -0.85 -11.27 -4.05
CA ALA A 75 -1.46 -9.94 -4.05
C ALA A 75 -2.08 -9.59 -2.70
N PHE A 76 -2.73 -10.55 -2.03
CA PHE A 76 -3.30 -10.43 -0.69
C PHE A 76 -2.21 -10.09 0.35
N ILE A 77 -1.11 -10.84 0.37
CA ILE A 77 0.01 -10.57 1.28
C ILE A 77 0.63 -9.20 1.00
N ALA A 78 0.82 -8.85 -0.28
CA ALA A 78 1.35 -7.55 -0.67
C ALA A 78 0.41 -6.42 -0.22
N TYR A 79 -0.90 -6.57 -0.40
CA TYR A 79 -1.90 -5.62 0.06
C TYR A 79 -1.82 -5.40 1.57
N LEU A 80 -1.78 -6.47 2.37
CA LEU A 80 -1.64 -6.37 3.82
C LEU A 80 -0.34 -5.68 4.23
N PHE A 81 0.78 -6.04 3.60
CA PHE A 81 2.09 -5.48 3.91
C PHE A 81 2.16 -3.98 3.57
N PHE A 82 1.85 -3.60 2.33
CA PHE A 82 1.91 -2.20 1.90
C PHE A 82 0.82 -1.35 2.55
N GLY A 83 -0.37 -1.91 2.78
CA GLY A 83 -1.43 -1.28 3.57
C GLY A 83 -0.97 -0.98 5.00
N LEU A 84 -0.22 -1.89 5.63
CA LEU A 84 0.39 -1.64 6.93
C LEU A 84 1.48 -0.56 6.88
N VAL A 85 2.35 -0.56 5.87
CA VAL A 85 3.36 0.49 5.66
C VAL A 85 2.69 1.87 5.53
N ILE A 86 1.60 1.97 4.75
CA ILE A 86 0.82 3.19 4.58
C ILE A 86 0.10 3.57 5.88
N ALA A 87 -0.46 2.60 6.60
CA ALA A 87 -1.10 2.84 7.88
C ALA A 87 -0.12 3.36 8.94
N VAL A 88 1.12 2.87 8.95
CA VAL A 88 2.20 3.37 9.82
C VAL A 88 2.59 4.79 9.42
N ALA A 89 2.75 5.05 8.11
CA ALA A 89 3.08 6.39 7.60
C ALA A 89 1.96 7.41 7.91
N GLY A 90 0.70 7.02 7.69
CA GLY A 90 -0.51 7.80 7.94
C GLY A 90 -1.02 7.75 9.38
N ARG A 91 -0.34 7.01 10.28
CA ARG A 91 -0.67 6.89 11.71
C ARG A 91 -2.10 6.46 11.99
N TRP A 92 -2.57 5.49 11.22
CA TRP A 92 -3.93 5.01 11.37
C TRP A 92 -4.15 4.44 12.78
N PRO A 93 -5.33 4.69 13.37
CA PRO A 93 -5.68 4.01 14.60
C PRO A 93 -5.88 2.51 14.33
N TRP A 94 -5.65 1.68 15.34
CA TRP A 94 -5.61 0.22 15.20
C TRP A 94 -6.87 -0.37 14.54
N HIS A 95 -8.04 0.22 14.77
CA HIS A 95 -9.30 -0.25 14.18
C HIS A 95 -9.36 -0.02 12.67
N VAL A 96 -8.75 1.06 12.16
CA VAL A 96 -8.64 1.29 10.71
C VAL A 96 -7.70 0.27 10.08
N MET A 97 -6.60 -0.08 10.76
CA MET A 97 -5.69 -1.13 10.32
C MET A 97 -6.41 -2.48 10.25
N LEU A 98 -7.21 -2.80 11.27
CA LEU A 98 -8.03 -4.01 11.30
C LEU A 98 -9.06 -4.00 10.15
N LEU A 99 -9.76 -2.89 9.94
CA LEU A 99 -10.71 -2.74 8.83
C LEU A 99 -10.02 -2.91 7.47
N GLY A 100 -8.81 -2.39 7.31
CA GLY A 100 -8.00 -2.59 6.11
C GLY A 100 -7.70 -4.06 5.88
N GLY A 101 -7.23 -4.76 6.91
CA GLY A 101 -6.99 -6.21 6.83
C GLY A 101 -8.26 -7.01 6.52
N LEU A 102 -9.37 -6.69 7.17
CA LEU A 102 -10.66 -7.34 6.92
C LEU A 102 -11.20 -7.06 5.53
N SER A 103 -10.87 -5.91 4.92
CA SER A 103 -11.32 -5.56 3.56
C SER A 103 -10.72 -6.43 2.47
N ALA A 104 -9.63 -7.15 2.76
CA ALA A 104 -9.03 -8.10 1.83
C ALA A 104 -9.73 -9.48 1.82
N ILE A 105 -10.69 -9.73 2.73
CA ILE A 105 -11.43 -11.00 2.77
C ILE A 105 -12.59 -10.99 1.75
N PRO A 106 -13.47 -9.96 1.71
CA PRO A 106 -14.53 -9.91 0.74
C PRO A 106 -14.02 -9.46 -0.63
N PRO A 107 -14.60 -9.97 -1.73
CA PRO A 107 -14.26 -9.53 -3.08
C PRO A 107 -14.46 -8.03 -3.24
N PHE A 108 -13.49 -7.36 -3.87
CA PHE A 108 -13.52 -5.93 -4.22
C PHE A 108 -13.61 -4.96 -3.03
N ALA A 109 -13.65 -5.45 -1.79
CA ALA A 109 -13.78 -4.59 -0.61
C ALA A 109 -12.50 -3.77 -0.36
N THR A 110 -11.35 -4.21 -0.87
CA THR A 110 -10.10 -3.42 -0.90
C THR A 110 -10.25 -2.10 -1.64
N LEU A 111 -11.00 -2.07 -2.76
CA LEU A 111 -11.29 -0.84 -3.50
C LEU A 111 -12.22 0.11 -2.74
N LEU A 112 -13.22 -0.44 -2.04
CA LEU A 112 -14.12 0.35 -1.21
C LEU A 112 -13.37 0.94 -0.01
N PHE A 113 -12.49 0.15 0.60
CA PHE A 113 -11.65 0.60 1.70
C PHE A 113 -10.68 1.69 1.25
N ASP A 114 -9.96 1.50 0.15
CA ASP A 114 -9.08 2.52 -0.46
C ASP A 114 -9.83 3.84 -0.70
N TRP A 115 -11.00 3.78 -1.32
CA TRP A 115 -11.84 4.96 -1.51
C TRP A 115 -12.26 5.61 -0.18
N TRP A 116 -12.61 4.81 0.83
CA TRP A 116 -13.06 5.30 2.12
C TRP A 116 -11.93 6.00 2.89
N VAL A 117 -10.73 5.42 2.94
CA VAL A 117 -9.58 6.03 3.64
C VAL A 117 -9.09 7.30 2.94
N GLU A 118 -9.14 7.34 1.61
CA GLU A 118 -8.79 8.53 0.83
C GLU A 118 -9.78 9.67 1.13
N ARG A 119 -11.09 9.37 1.15
CA ARG A 119 -12.12 10.36 1.50
C ARG A 119 -12.03 10.85 2.95
N ARG A 120 -11.54 10.02 3.85
CA ARG A 120 -11.33 10.39 5.26
C ARG A 120 -10.04 11.19 5.47
N GLY A 121 -9.22 11.38 4.42
CA GLY A 121 -7.92 12.05 4.52
C GLY A 121 -6.92 11.29 5.40
N LEU A 122 -7.08 9.96 5.51
CA LEU A 122 -6.22 9.11 6.33
C LEU A 122 -4.92 8.75 5.59
N VAL A 123 -4.91 8.82 4.27
CA VAL A 123 -3.72 8.55 3.46
C VAL A 123 -2.83 9.79 3.42
N PRO A 124 -1.53 9.68 3.77
CA PRO A 124 -0.63 10.83 3.76
C PRO A 124 -0.33 11.29 2.32
N ALA A 125 -0.16 12.61 2.14
CA ALA A 125 0.12 13.20 0.83
C ALA A 125 1.53 12.85 0.30
N SER A 126 2.50 12.65 1.21
CA SER A 126 3.87 12.26 0.91
C SER A 126 4.39 11.27 1.96
N TRP A 127 5.41 10.50 1.61
CA TRP A 127 6.10 9.60 2.55
C TRP A 127 6.92 10.37 3.60
N HIS A 128 7.37 11.56 3.22
CA HIS A 128 8.20 12.44 4.03
C HIS A 128 7.44 13.69 4.48
N ASP A 129 6.30 13.50 5.17
CA ASP A 129 5.68 14.61 5.90
C ASP A 129 6.45 14.87 7.21
N ASP A 130 7.38 15.83 7.14
CA ASP A 130 8.21 16.26 8.27
C ASP A 130 7.50 17.29 9.18
N SER A 131 6.17 17.43 9.11
CA SER A 131 5.46 18.39 9.94
C SER A 131 5.73 18.15 11.44
N PRO A 132 6.17 19.18 12.22
CA PRO A 132 6.54 19.01 13.63
C PRO A 132 5.42 18.53 14.57
N ARG A 133 4.16 18.55 14.11
CA ARG A 133 3.02 17.97 14.85
C ARG A 133 2.89 16.47 14.61
N ALA A 134 3.28 15.96 13.44
CA ALA A 134 3.12 14.56 13.06
C ALA A 134 3.89 13.61 13.99
N TRP A 135 5.12 13.95 14.41
CA TRP A 135 6.00 13.00 15.12
C TRP A 135 5.85 12.98 16.65
N ARG A 136 4.92 13.74 17.24
CA ARG A 136 4.76 13.83 18.71
C ARG A 136 3.78 12.83 19.33
N GLU A 137 2.89 12.20 18.55
CA GLU A 137 1.70 11.54 19.12
C GLU A 137 1.68 9.99 19.06
N ALA A 138 2.72 9.32 18.53
CA ALA A 138 2.73 7.85 18.44
C ALA A 138 4.15 7.23 18.56
N PRO A 139 4.69 7.04 19.78
CA PRO A 139 6.06 6.56 20.01
C PRO A 139 6.30 5.12 19.49
N VAL A 140 5.27 4.28 19.44
CA VAL A 140 5.37 2.90 18.92
C VAL A 140 5.50 2.88 17.40
N LEU A 141 4.67 3.65 16.68
CA LEU A 141 4.72 3.74 15.21
C LEU A 141 6.00 4.43 14.73
N ALA A 142 6.57 5.34 15.52
CA ALA A 142 7.86 5.96 15.22
C ALA A 142 9.00 4.93 15.11
N LYS A 143 8.96 3.84 15.89
CA LYS A 143 9.94 2.74 15.77
C LYS A 143 9.81 1.97 14.45
N LEU A 144 8.61 1.96 13.85
CA LEU A 144 8.33 1.31 12.57
C LEU A 144 8.69 2.18 11.36
N ARG A 145 9.15 3.42 11.57
CA ARG A 145 9.61 4.30 10.48
C ARG A 145 10.71 3.65 9.64
N GLY A 146 11.62 2.91 10.28
CA GLY A 146 12.67 2.16 9.58
C GLY A 146 12.13 1.12 8.59
N VAL A 147 10.92 0.58 8.80
CA VAL A 147 10.27 -0.35 7.87
C VAL A 147 9.83 0.38 6.61
N VAL A 148 9.28 1.59 6.75
CA VAL A 148 8.90 2.45 5.62
C VAL A 148 10.14 2.77 4.79
N ASP A 149 11.20 3.25 5.45
CA ASP A 149 12.46 3.61 4.78
C ASP A 149 13.11 2.39 4.09
N TRP A 150 13.12 1.22 4.75
CA TRP A 150 13.66 -0.03 4.17
C TRP A 150 12.87 -0.50 2.95
N THR A 151 11.54 -0.39 3.00
CA THR A 151 10.63 -0.80 1.91
C THR A 151 10.97 -0.07 0.61
N PHE A 152 11.23 1.24 0.68
CA PHE A 152 11.59 2.03 -0.50
C PHE A 152 13.05 1.89 -0.92
N ALA A 153 13.94 1.52 0.00
CA ALA A 153 15.34 1.24 -0.33
C ALA A 153 15.52 -0.09 -1.08
N HIS A 154 14.58 -1.03 -0.95
CA HIS A 154 14.72 -2.41 -1.47
C HIS A 154 13.59 -2.84 -2.43
N PRO A 155 13.25 -2.07 -3.48
CA PRO A 155 12.17 -2.42 -4.39
C PRO A 155 12.43 -3.73 -5.14
N ILE A 156 13.69 -3.98 -5.53
CA ILE A 156 14.08 -5.21 -6.23
C ILE A 156 13.91 -6.42 -5.31
N THR A 157 14.34 -6.31 -4.04
CA THR A 157 14.18 -7.39 -3.07
C THR A 157 12.71 -7.75 -2.88
N LEU A 158 11.82 -6.76 -2.77
CA LEU A 158 10.37 -6.99 -2.65
C LEU A 158 9.79 -7.68 -3.89
N ILE A 159 10.23 -7.28 -5.08
CA ILE A 159 9.83 -7.94 -6.33
C ILE A 159 10.32 -9.39 -6.36
N CYS A 160 11.59 -9.64 -6.02
CA CYS A 160 12.15 -10.98 -5.96
C CYS A 160 11.40 -11.86 -4.94
N ILE A 161 11.07 -11.33 -3.77
CA ILE A 161 10.26 -12.03 -2.75
C ILE A 161 8.87 -12.35 -3.31
N GLY A 162 8.22 -11.39 -3.98
CA GLY A 162 6.91 -11.61 -4.60
C GLY A 162 6.93 -12.71 -5.67
N ILE A 163 7.94 -12.69 -6.55
CA ILE A 163 8.13 -13.73 -7.58
C ILE A 163 8.42 -15.08 -6.92
N ALA A 164 9.31 -15.13 -5.94
CA ALA A 164 9.64 -16.36 -5.23
C ALA A 164 8.43 -16.94 -4.51
N ALA A 165 7.64 -16.11 -3.82
CA ALA A 165 6.39 -16.53 -3.19
C ALA A 165 5.37 -17.03 -4.21
N PHE A 166 5.22 -16.35 -5.34
CA PHE A 166 4.33 -16.77 -6.41
C PHE A 166 4.70 -18.15 -6.96
N LEU A 167 5.97 -18.35 -7.31
CA LEU A 167 6.45 -19.63 -7.80
C LEU A 167 6.33 -20.73 -6.75
N PHE A 168 6.67 -20.43 -5.49
CA PHE A 168 6.54 -21.37 -4.39
C PHE A 168 5.10 -21.85 -4.17
N ILE A 169 4.11 -20.96 -4.31
CA ILE A 169 2.69 -21.32 -4.19
C ILE A 169 2.19 -22.03 -5.46
N LEU A 170 2.63 -21.59 -6.64
CA LEU A 170 2.18 -22.10 -7.93
C LEU A 170 2.69 -23.51 -8.24
N THR A 171 3.98 -23.80 -7.97
CA THR A 171 4.60 -25.10 -8.28
C THR A 171 3.81 -26.30 -7.75
N PRO A 172 3.44 -26.37 -6.46
CA PRO A 172 2.63 -27.47 -5.94
C PRO A 172 1.15 -27.39 -6.34
N ALA A 173 0.68 -26.26 -6.89
CA ALA A 173 -0.71 -26.09 -7.34
C ALA A 173 -0.95 -26.63 -8.75
N ILE A 174 0.06 -26.58 -9.63
CA ILE A 174 0.00 -27.13 -10.99
C ILE A 174 0.21 -28.65 -10.99
N GLY A 175 0.98 -29.19 -10.04
CA GLY A 175 1.30 -30.62 -9.97
C GLY A 175 0.22 -31.52 -9.36
N ARG A 176 -1.00 -31.02 -9.15
CA ARG A 176 -2.14 -31.75 -8.58
C ARG A 176 -3.23 -31.94 -9.62
#